data_AF-A0A9X6TL23-F1
#
_entry.id   AF-A0A9X6TL23-F1
#
_cell.length_a   1.000
_cell.length_b   1.000
_cell.length_c   1.000
_cell.angle_alpha   90.00
_cell.angle_beta   90.00
_cell.angle_gamma   90.00
#
_symmetry.space_group_name_H-M   'P 1'
#
loop_
_entity.id
_entity.type
_entity.pdbx_description
1 polymer ?
#
loop_
_entity_poly.entity_id
_entity_poly.type
_entity_poly.pdbx_seq_one_letter_code
_entity_poly.pdbx_strand_id
1 'polypeptide(L)'
;MHKKKVQRLMQKLDVQVRSFTRKSRKYSSYKGTIGNIAKKLVHRRFNTSVMHQKVTTDTTEFKYFETDSDGAIRQKNLYLDPFMDLYNSEIVSYRISERPNAPAIMEALEEGRNRCN
;
A
#
# COMPACT_ATOMS: atom_id res chain seq x y z
N MET A 1 -37.77 -32.33 1.73
CA MET A 1 -38.73 -31.24 2.08
C MET A 1 -38.71 -30.19 0.97
N HIS A 2 -39.87 -29.79 0.41
CA HIS A 2 -39.92 -28.95 -0.80
C HIS A 2 -39.72 -27.45 -0.47
N LYS A 3 -38.57 -26.88 -0.84
CA LYS A 3 -38.15 -25.49 -0.52
C LYS A 3 -39.24 -24.44 -0.77
N LYS A 4 -39.92 -24.48 -1.93
CA LYS A 4 -40.98 -23.51 -2.28
C LYS A 4 -42.19 -23.59 -1.35
N LYS A 5 -42.51 -24.78 -0.83
CA LYS A 5 -43.65 -25.00 0.07
C LYS A 5 -43.35 -24.42 1.45
N VAL A 6 -42.13 -24.64 1.95
CA VAL A 6 -41.62 -24.07 3.20
C VAL A 6 -41.61 -22.54 3.14
N GLN A 7 -41.07 -21.95 2.08
CA GLN A 7 -40.99 -20.49 1.93
C GLN A 7 -42.37 -19.82 1.89
N ARG A 8 -43.35 -20.44 1.21
CA ARG A 8 -44.72 -19.94 1.16
C ARG A 8 -45.41 -19.97 2.53
N LEU A 9 -45.12 -20.99 3.35
CA LEU A 9 -45.59 -21.08 4.74
C LEU A 9 -44.94 -20.03 5.65
N MET A 10 -43.62 -19.84 5.53
CA MET A 10 -42.90 -18.81 6.29
C MET A 10 -43.42 -17.40 6.00
N GLN A 11 -43.76 -17.10 4.73
CA GLN A 11 -44.36 -15.83 4.34
C GLN A 11 -45.79 -15.65 4.88
N LYS A 12 -46.61 -16.72 4.87
CA LYS A 12 -47.98 -16.68 5.42
C LYS A 12 -48.01 -16.48 6.93
N LEU A 13 -47.04 -17.05 7.65
CA LEU A 13 -46.94 -17.01 9.10
C LEU A 13 -46.09 -15.83 9.61
N ASP A 14 -45.60 -14.98 8.71
CA ASP A 14 -44.70 -13.84 8.97
C ASP A 14 -43.42 -14.18 9.78
N VAL A 15 -42.96 -15.43 9.73
CA VAL A 15 -41.74 -15.89 10.41
C VAL A 15 -40.50 -15.72 9.52
N GLN A 16 -40.51 -14.70 8.65
CA GLN A 16 -39.44 -14.50 7.69
C GLN A 16 -38.23 -13.87 8.39
N VAL A 17 -37.11 -14.60 8.43
CA VAL A 17 -35.85 -14.11 9.01
C VAL A 17 -35.31 -12.94 8.18
N ARG A 18 -35.36 -11.72 8.73
CA ARG A 18 -34.86 -10.48 8.08
C ARG A 18 -33.41 -10.14 8.41
N SER A 19 -32.81 -10.83 9.39
CA SER A 19 -31.53 -10.48 10.01
C SER A 19 -30.28 -10.82 9.19
N PHE A 20 -30.36 -11.82 8.30
CA PHE A 20 -29.20 -12.27 7.49
C PHE A 20 -29.08 -11.59 6.13
N THR A 21 -29.98 -10.67 5.79
CA THR A 21 -29.85 -9.80 4.61
C THR A 21 -28.90 -8.64 4.89
N ARG A 22 -27.76 -8.90 5.55
CA ARG A 22 -26.69 -7.91 5.63
C ARG A 22 -26.18 -7.69 4.22
N LYS A 23 -26.59 -6.57 3.59
CA LYS A 23 -25.90 -6.06 2.41
C LYS A 23 -24.41 -6.02 2.76
N SER A 24 -23.59 -6.83 2.11
CA SER A 24 -22.15 -6.60 2.05
C SER A 24 -21.95 -5.27 1.33
N ARG A 25 -22.03 -4.16 2.07
CA ARG A 25 -21.71 -2.86 1.50
C ARG A 25 -20.23 -2.94 1.17
N LYS A 26 -19.88 -2.76 -0.11
CA LYS A 26 -18.48 -2.53 -0.50
C LYS A 26 -17.94 -1.41 0.40
N TYR A 27 -16.80 -1.68 1.02
CA TYR A 27 -16.10 -0.68 1.81
C TYR A 27 -15.81 0.54 0.93
N SER A 28 -16.24 1.71 1.37
CA SER A 28 -15.96 3.00 0.72
C SER A 28 -15.47 3.95 1.80
N SER A 29 -14.15 4.06 1.94
CA SER A 29 -13.49 5.01 2.85
C SER A 29 -13.63 6.46 2.38
N TYR A 30 -13.90 6.67 1.09
CA TYR A 30 -14.08 8.00 0.51
C TYR A 30 -15.44 8.56 0.91
N LYS A 31 -15.43 9.56 1.81
CA LYS A 31 -16.62 10.27 2.29
C LYS A 31 -17.03 11.47 1.42
N GLY A 32 -16.44 11.64 0.23
CA GLY A 32 -16.56 12.84 -0.60
C GLY A 32 -15.47 13.88 -0.29
N THR A 33 -15.61 15.09 -0.82
CA THR A 33 -14.71 16.22 -0.56
C THR A 33 -14.98 16.85 0.81
N ILE A 34 -14.64 16.11 1.86
CA ILE A 34 -14.67 16.59 3.25
C ILE A 34 -13.22 16.91 3.66
N GLY A 35 -12.91 18.19 3.88
CA GLY A 35 -11.61 18.66 4.35
C GLY A 35 -10.80 19.48 3.33
N ASN A 36 -9.64 19.96 3.76
CA ASN A 36 -8.70 20.69 2.89
C ASN A 36 -8.04 19.72 1.90
N ILE A 37 -8.38 19.86 0.61
CA ILE A 37 -7.74 19.10 -0.46
C ILE A 37 -6.41 19.78 -0.78
N ALA A 38 -5.30 19.10 -0.51
CA ALA A 38 -3.98 19.58 -0.92
C ALA A 38 -3.94 19.75 -2.45
N LYS A 39 -3.31 20.85 -2.93
CA LYS A 39 -3.11 21.06 -4.36
C LYS A 39 -2.27 19.91 -4.93
N LYS A 40 -2.68 19.36 -6.08
CA LYS A 40 -1.97 18.27 -6.76
C LYS A 40 -0.69 18.79 -7.43
N LEU A 41 0.37 19.06 -6.67
CA LEU A 41 1.61 19.69 -7.16
C LEU A 41 2.21 18.97 -8.38
N VAL A 42 2.23 17.63 -8.36
CA VAL A 42 2.87 16.84 -9.42
C VAL A 42 2.04 16.78 -10.70
N HIS A 43 0.71 16.87 -10.64
CA HIS A 43 -0.18 16.71 -11.80
C HIS A 43 0.12 15.47 -12.71
N ARG A 44 0.68 14.37 -12.16
CA ARG A 44 1.21 13.22 -12.94
C ARG A 44 2.32 13.59 -13.95
N ARG A 45 2.99 14.73 -13.77
CA ARG A 45 4.16 15.15 -14.54
C ARG A 45 5.40 14.54 -13.90
N PHE A 46 5.70 13.30 -14.26
CA PHE A 46 6.83 12.54 -13.73
C PHE A 46 8.16 12.80 -14.44
N ASN A 47 8.18 13.63 -15.47
CA ASN A 47 9.43 14.04 -16.11
C ASN A 47 9.76 15.49 -15.72
N THR A 48 11.04 15.80 -15.64
CA THR A 48 11.56 17.16 -15.47
C THR A 48 12.87 17.33 -16.23
N SER A 49 13.18 18.56 -16.65
CA SER A 49 14.45 18.96 -17.25
C SER A 49 15.43 19.56 -16.23
N VAL A 50 15.02 19.65 -14.96
CA VAL A 50 15.80 20.25 -13.87
C VAL A 50 16.17 19.16 -12.88
N MET A 51 17.47 18.98 -12.68
CA MET A 51 18.06 18.03 -11.72
C MET A 51 17.53 18.30 -10.31
N HIS A 52 17.26 17.21 -9.57
CA HIS A 52 16.77 17.21 -8.18
C HIS A 52 15.43 17.95 -7.94
N GLN A 53 14.72 18.38 -8.98
CA GLN A 53 13.45 19.11 -8.80
C GLN A 53 12.33 18.19 -8.31
N LYS A 54 12.35 16.93 -8.72
CA LYS A 54 11.33 15.94 -8.36
C LYS A 54 12.01 14.62 -8.06
N VAL A 55 12.03 14.27 -6.78
CA VAL A 55 12.51 12.98 -6.32
C VAL A 55 11.30 12.14 -5.93
N THR A 56 11.27 10.89 -6.39
CA THR A 56 10.26 9.91 -6.01
C THR A 56 10.87 8.84 -5.13
N THR A 57 10.07 8.26 -4.26
CA THR A 57 10.45 7.09 -3.46
C THR A 57 9.36 6.04 -3.53
N ASP A 58 9.76 4.77 -3.42
CA ASP A 58 8.87 3.63 -3.38
C ASP A 58 9.37 2.62 -2.34
N THR A 59 8.49 1.83 -1.74
CA THR A 59 8.89 0.79 -0.78
C THR A 59 8.68 -0.57 -1.42
N THR A 60 9.76 -1.24 -1.82
CA THR A 60 9.72 -2.55 -2.46
C THR A 60 10.08 -3.67 -1.48
N GLU A 61 9.21 -4.68 -1.34
CA GLU A 61 9.48 -5.89 -0.56
C GLU A 61 10.14 -6.96 -1.43
N PHE A 62 11.29 -7.46 -0.98
CA PHE A 62 12.02 -8.61 -1.51
C PHE A 62 11.97 -9.77 -0.53
N LYS A 63 11.89 -11.00 -1.06
CA LYS A 63 11.96 -12.23 -0.28
C LYS A 63 13.29 -12.93 -0.56
N TYR A 64 13.98 -13.32 0.49
CA TYR A 64 15.22 -14.09 0.39
C TYR A 64 15.18 -15.33 1.27
N PHE A 65 15.96 -16.33 0.91
CA PHE A 65 16.03 -17.60 1.62
C PHE A 65 17.43 -17.75 2.22
N GLU A 66 17.48 -18.07 3.50
CA GLU A 66 18.71 -18.31 4.24
C GLU A 66 18.69 -19.74 4.79
N THR A 67 19.79 -20.46 4.67
CA THR A 67 19.93 -21.81 5.21
C THR A 67 20.58 -21.71 6.59
N ASP A 68 19.88 -22.17 7.61
CA ASP A 68 20.40 -22.27 8.98
C ASP A 68 21.56 -23.27 9.05
N SER A 69 22.36 -23.18 10.12
CA SER A 69 23.42 -24.15 10.43
C SER A 69 22.92 -25.60 10.56
N ASP A 70 21.63 -25.79 10.85
CA ASP A 70 20.97 -27.09 10.93
C ASP A 70 20.40 -27.57 9.57
N GLY A 71 20.65 -26.84 8.48
CA GLY A 71 20.20 -27.18 7.12
C GLY A 71 18.76 -26.79 6.79
N ALA A 72 18.06 -26.11 7.71
CA ALA A 72 16.69 -25.64 7.48
C ALA A 72 16.67 -24.35 6.65
N ILE A 73 15.83 -24.31 5.61
CA ILE A 73 15.63 -23.09 4.79
C ILE A 73 14.60 -22.19 5.46
N ARG A 74 14.99 -20.96 5.81
CA ARG A 74 14.12 -19.93 6.34
C ARG A 74 13.91 -18.82 5.30
N GLN A 75 12.66 -18.46 5.08
CA GLN A 75 12.31 -17.30 4.27
C GLN A 75 12.35 -16.03 5.14
N LYS A 76 13.03 -15.01 4.67
CA LYS A 76 13.07 -13.67 5.27
C LYS A 76 12.63 -12.62 4.25
N ASN A 77 12.18 -11.48 4.78
CA ASN A 77 11.77 -10.34 4.00
C ASN A 77 12.81 -9.22 4.12
N LEU A 78 12.97 -8.47 3.04
CA LEU A 78 13.84 -7.31 2.93
C LEU A 78 13.05 -6.18 2.26
N TYR A 79 13.20 -4.97 2.74
CA TYR A 79 12.53 -3.79 2.23
C TYR A 79 13.58 -2.85 1.67
N LEU A 80 13.38 -2.39 0.43
CA LEU A 80 14.21 -1.40 -0.23
C LEU A 80 13.41 -0.13 -0.42
N ASP A 81 13.99 0.98 0.02
CA ASP A 81 13.44 2.32 -0.16
C ASP A 81 14.43 3.15 -0.99
N PRO A 82 14.32 3.17 -2.34
CA PRO A 82 15.16 4.00 -3.19
C PRO A 82 14.55 5.41 -3.35
N PHE A 83 15.41 6.41 -3.44
CA PHE A 83 15.08 7.79 -3.78
C PHE A 83 15.62 8.09 -5.17
N MET A 84 14.72 8.21 -6.14
CA MET A 84 15.05 8.37 -7.55
C MET A 84 14.78 9.79 -8.03
N ASP A 85 15.76 10.42 -8.67
CA ASP A 85 15.57 11.69 -9.36
C ASP A 85 14.89 11.47 -10.72
N LEU A 86 13.84 12.24 -10.97
CA LEU A 86 13.03 12.13 -12.18
C LEU A 86 13.63 12.89 -13.39
N TYR A 87 14.77 13.54 -13.22
CA TYR A 87 15.52 14.15 -14.32
C TYR A 87 16.24 13.08 -15.17
N ASN A 88 17.02 12.21 -14.53
CA ASN A 88 17.89 11.23 -15.18
C ASN A 88 17.59 9.77 -14.74
N SER A 89 16.58 9.54 -13.90
CA SER A 89 16.27 8.24 -13.28
C SER A 89 17.40 7.68 -12.40
N GLU A 90 18.29 8.53 -11.90
CA GLU A 90 19.36 8.13 -10.98
C GLU A 90 18.82 7.91 -9.57
N ILE A 91 19.33 6.86 -8.90
CA ILE A 91 19.07 6.65 -7.48
C ILE A 91 20.05 7.50 -6.67
N VAL A 92 19.52 8.56 -6.05
CA VAL A 92 20.30 9.53 -5.27
C VAL A 92 20.71 8.93 -3.92
N SER A 93 19.78 8.24 -3.27
CA SER A 93 19.99 7.52 -2.01
C SER A 93 19.07 6.31 -1.93
N TYR A 94 19.44 5.34 -1.10
CA TYR A 94 18.60 4.18 -0.83
C TYR A 94 18.86 3.63 0.58
N ARG A 95 17.86 2.98 1.16
CA ARG A 95 18.05 2.19 2.38
C ARG A 95 17.44 0.81 2.23
N ILE A 96 18.07 -0.14 2.92
CA ILE A 96 17.66 -1.53 2.98
C ILE A 96 17.38 -1.86 4.44
N SER A 97 16.24 -2.47 4.72
CA SER A 97 15.85 -2.86 6.07
C SER A 97 15.13 -4.22 6.08
N GLU A 98 15.23 -4.97 7.18
CA GLU A 98 14.48 -6.23 7.33
C GLU A 98 12.99 -6.03 7.62
N ARG A 99 12.61 -4.80 7.97
CA ARG A 99 11.24 -4.41 8.32
C ARG A 99 10.92 -3.06 7.67
N PRO A 100 9.65 -2.80 7.31
CA PRO A 100 9.25 -1.50 6.79
C PRO A 100 9.35 -0.48 7.94
N ASN A 101 10.40 0.33 7.95
CA ASN A 101 10.74 1.20 9.07
C ASN A 101 10.81 2.66 8.64
N ALA A 102 9.98 3.51 9.25
CA ALA A 102 9.97 4.95 8.95
C ALA A 102 11.33 5.65 9.20
N PRO A 103 12.03 5.39 10.32
CA PRO A 103 13.41 5.86 10.52
C PRO A 103 14.35 5.58 9.35
N ALA A 104 14.32 4.38 8.76
CA ALA A 104 15.18 4.02 7.64
C ALA A 104 14.90 4.90 6.41
N ILE A 105 13.62 5.16 6.12
CA ILE A 105 13.20 6.05 5.03
C ILE A 105 13.66 7.48 5.30
N MET A 106 13.54 7.96 6.54
CA MET A 106 13.95 9.32 6.90
C MET A 106 15.46 9.51 6.80
N GLU A 107 16.26 8.52 7.22
CA GLU A 107 17.71 8.54 7.03
C GLU A 107 18.09 8.59 5.54
N ALA A 108 17.45 7.77 4.71
CA ALA A 108 17.64 7.79 3.25
C ALA A 108 17.31 9.15 2.65
N LEU A 109 16.24 9.79 3.12
CA LEU A 109 15.81 11.12 2.68
C LEU A 109 16.84 12.19 3.07
N GLU A 110 17.33 12.16 4.30
CA GLU A 110 18.35 13.12 4.75
C GLU A 110 19.66 12.96 3.98
N GLU A 111 20.08 11.72 3.73
CA GLU A 111 21.23 11.40 2.90
C GLU A 111 21.07 11.93 1.46
N GLY A 112 19.91 11.69 0.85
CA GLY A 112 19.61 12.20 -0.49
C GLY A 112 19.59 13.73 -0.53
N ARG A 113 19.02 14.37 0.49
CA ARG A 113 18.99 15.83 0.60
C ARG A 113 20.39 16.43 0.69
N ASN A 114 21.30 15.80 1.43
CA ASN A 114 22.69 16.25 1.55
C ASN A 114 23.48 16.09 0.26
N ARG A 115 23.14 15.10 -0.58
CA ARG A 115 23.77 14.87 -1.88
C ARG A 115 23.28 15.82 -2.97
N CYS A 116 22.06 16.35 -2.81
CA CYS A 116 21.44 17.27 -3.76
C CYS A 116 21.77 18.75 -3.53
N ASN A 117 22.34 19.10 -2.37
CA ASN A 117 22.82 20.44 -2.02
C ASN A 117 24.29 20.61 -2.43
#